data_AF-A0A371M3B6-F1
#
_entry.id   AF-A0A371M3B6-F1
#
_cell.length_a   1.000
_cell.length_b   1.000
_cell.length_c   1.000
_cell.angle_alpha   90.00
_cell.angle_beta   90.00
_cell.angle_gamma   90.00
#
_symmetry.space_group_name_H-M   'P 1'
#
loop_
_entity.id
_entity.type
_entity.pdbx_description
1 polymer ?
#
loop_
_entity_poly.entity_id
_entity_poly.type
_entity_poly.pdbx_seq_one_letter_code
_entity_poly.pdbx_strand_id
1 'polypeptide(L)'
;MEPGTRVFDTEDDDPDPAIVVRAPDDKTIADWTYEKDGEEVSTADENPNYPEDAQLVNVTFEEYLKQRWPEWTDAAPATLWTKVQDREIPVYGFPESRLGYVEPPATLESAIAQLAESVDAVEWRPAEQHLHIETLGETFTIAPDGTVSGEGRYADRLEEIVADPTDESTYKYQP
;
A
#
# COMPACT_ATOMS: atom_id res chain seq x y z
N MET A 1 -1.07 5.06 5.36
CA MET A 1 -1.65 4.61 4.07
C MET A 1 -2.65 5.66 3.59
N GLU A 2 -2.72 5.93 2.29
CA GLU A 2 -3.57 6.98 1.74
C GLU A 2 -4.93 6.45 1.27
N PRO A 3 -6.02 7.24 1.32
CA PRO A 3 -7.27 6.86 0.68
C PRO A 3 -7.06 6.56 -0.82
N GLY A 4 -7.77 5.56 -1.33
CA GLY A 4 -7.66 5.06 -2.69
C GLY A 4 -6.58 3.99 -2.88
N THR A 5 -5.65 3.83 -1.92
CA THR A 5 -4.66 2.76 -1.97
C THR A 5 -5.33 1.39 -1.92
N ARG A 6 -4.88 0.48 -2.79
CA ARG A 6 -5.32 -0.91 -2.84
C ARG A 6 -4.43 -1.80 -1.96
N VAL A 7 -5.04 -2.52 -1.04
CA VAL A 7 -4.38 -3.31 0.00
C VAL A 7 -5.00 -4.70 0.13
N PHE A 8 -4.31 -5.58 0.83
CA PHE A 8 -4.78 -6.91 1.22
C PHE A 8 -4.42 -7.17 2.69
N ASP A 9 -5.14 -8.08 3.35
CA ASP A 9 -4.83 -8.52 4.71
C ASP A 9 -3.67 -9.53 4.67
N THR A 10 -2.52 -9.21 5.26
CA THR A 10 -1.34 -10.08 5.21
C THR A 10 -1.47 -11.33 6.09
N GLU A 11 -2.44 -11.36 7.01
CA GLU A 11 -2.72 -12.52 7.86
C GLU A 11 -3.79 -13.46 7.26
N ASP A 12 -4.33 -13.13 6.09
CA ASP A 12 -5.23 -14.00 5.34
C ASP A 12 -4.44 -14.68 4.20
N ASP A 13 -4.63 -16.00 4.06
CA ASP A 13 -3.92 -16.83 3.07
C ASP A 13 -4.47 -16.63 1.64
N ASP A 14 -5.70 -16.15 1.49
CA ASP A 14 -6.35 -15.82 0.20
C ASP A 14 -7.12 -14.49 0.31
N PRO A 15 -6.41 -13.37 0.52
CA PRO A 15 -7.04 -12.12 0.88
C PRO A 15 -7.75 -11.47 -0.31
N ASP A 16 -8.98 -11.02 -0.09
CA ASP A 16 -9.69 -10.17 -1.04
C ASP A 16 -9.08 -8.76 -1.08
N PRO A 17 -8.85 -8.18 -2.27
CA PRO A 17 -8.40 -6.80 -2.38
C PRO A 17 -9.38 -5.81 -1.72
N ALA A 18 -8.83 -4.91 -0.93
CA ALA A 18 -9.56 -3.83 -0.28
C ALA A 18 -9.01 -2.46 -0.70
N ILE A 19 -9.85 -1.45 -0.60
CA ILE A 19 -9.50 -0.05 -0.86
C ILE A 19 -9.52 0.70 0.46
N VAL A 20 -8.42 1.38 0.76
CA VAL A 20 -8.36 2.31 1.89
C VAL A 20 -9.33 3.47 1.61
N VAL A 21 -10.29 3.69 2.49
CA VAL A 21 -11.28 4.78 2.35
C VAL A 21 -11.01 5.92 3.33
N ARG A 22 -10.28 5.63 4.42
CA ARG A 22 -9.88 6.60 5.43
C ARG A 22 -8.74 6.04 6.31
N ALA A 23 -7.78 6.88 6.66
CA ALA A 23 -6.79 6.64 7.71
C ALA A 23 -6.77 7.86 8.64
N PRO A 24 -7.57 7.87 9.72
CA PRO A 24 -7.64 9.01 10.65
C PRO A 24 -6.41 9.12 11.56
N ASP A 25 -5.76 10.28 11.60
CA ASP A 25 -4.58 10.52 12.46
C ASP A 25 -4.89 10.60 13.97
N ASP A 26 -6.17 10.78 14.32
CA ASP A 26 -6.65 11.00 15.70
C ASP A 26 -7.36 9.77 16.30
N LYS A 27 -7.28 8.62 15.64
CA LYS A 27 -8.00 7.40 16.03
C LYS A 27 -7.08 6.18 15.96
N THR A 28 -7.21 5.30 16.94
CA THR A 28 -6.52 4.01 16.98
C THR A 28 -7.50 2.86 16.76
N ILE A 29 -6.99 1.64 16.65
CA ILE A 29 -7.83 0.44 16.55
C ILE A 29 -8.73 0.22 17.78
N ALA A 30 -8.40 0.79 18.94
CA ALA A 30 -9.25 0.75 20.13
C ALA A 30 -10.45 1.71 20.06
N ASP A 31 -10.37 2.77 19.24
CA ASP A 31 -11.45 3.76 19.09
C ASP A 31 -12.56 3.30 18.15
N TRP A 32 -12.32 2.28 17.33
CA TRP A 32 -13.27 1.80 16.33
C TRP A 32 -14.04 0.60 16.85
N THR A 33 -15.33 0.79 17.15
CA THR A 33 -16.22 -0.25 17.68
C THR A 33 -17.39 -0.58 16.75
N TYR A 34 -17.89 -1.81 16.86
CA TYR A 34 -19.10 -2.30 16.19
C TYR A 34 -19.77 -3.38 17.02
N GLU A 35 -21.05 -3.64 16.73
CA GLU A 35 -21.77 -4.74 17.35
C GLU A 35 -21.37 -6.07 16.70
N LYS A 36 -20.94 -7.03 17.51
CA LYS A 36 -20.73 -8.42 17.13
C LYS A 36 -21.34 -9.32 18.20
N ASP A 37 -22.22 -10.23 17.78
CA ASP A 37 -22.91 -11.17 18.67
C ASP A 37 -23.65 -10.50 19.86
N GLY A 38 -24.15 -9.27 19.66
CA GLY A 38 -24.86 -8.49 20.67
C GLY A 38 -23.96 -7.75 21.68
N GLU A 39 -22.64 -7.79 21.49
CA GLU A 39 -21.66 -7.07 22.30
C GLU A 39 -20.94 -6.01 21.45
N GLU A 40 -20.56 -4.89 22.08
CA GLU A 40 -19.70 -3.90 21.44
C GLU A 40 -18.26 -4.41 21.49
N VAL A 41 -17.65 -4.57 20.33
CA VAL A 41 -16.29 -5.08 20.15
C VAL A 41 -15.50 -4.05 19.36
N SER A 42 -14.27 -3.77 19.78
CA SER A 42 -13.36 -2.89 19.05
C SER A 42 -12.54 -3.65 18.01
N THR A 43 -11.97 -2.93 17.04
CA THR A 43 -10.95 -3.52 16.15
C THR A 43 -9.77 -4.06 16.96
N ALA A 44 -9.38 -3.41 18.07
CA ALA A 44 -8.32 -3.91 18.95
C ALA A 44 -8.66 -5.28 19.56
N ASP A 45 -9.90 -5.49 19.99
CA ASP A 45 -10.35 -6.76 20.58
C ASP A 45 -10.25 -7.93 19.57
N GLU A 46 -10.51 -7.66 18.29
CA GLU A 46 -10.37 -8.66 17.20
C GLU A 46 -8.91 -8.83 16.71
N ASN A 47 -8.02 -7.91 17.10
CA ASN A 47 -6.61 -7.90 16.70
C ASN A 47 -5.68 -7.89 17.93
N PRO A 48 -5.78 -8.88 18.85
CA PRO A 48 -5.10 -8.85 20.15
C PRO A 48 -3.57 -8.95 20.07
N ASN A 49 -3.01 -9.30 18.90
CA ASN A 49 -1.57 -9.34 18.67
C ASN A 49 -0.98 -7.96 18.31
N TYR A 50 -1.84 -6.95 18.13
CA TYR A 50 -1.46 -5.59 17.78
C TYR A 50 -1.66 -4.66 18.99
N PRO A 51 -0.83 -3.60 19.14
CA PRO A 51 -1.04 -2.60 20.18
C PRO A 51 -2.40 -1.91 20.02
N GLU A 52 -3.13 -1.69 21.13
CA GLU A 52 -4.42 -0.99 21.14
C GLU A 52 -4.33 0.45 20.56
N ASP A 53 -3.14 1.06 20.65
CA ASP A 53 -2.83 2.38 20.10
C ASP A 53 -2.31 2.35 18.66
N ALA A 54 -2.31 1.20 17.99
CA ALA A 54 -1.93 1.09 16.59
C ALA A 54 -2.84 1.92 15.68
N GLN A 55 -2.25 2.47 14.62
CA GLN A 55 -2.94 3.29 13.61
C GLN A 55 -4.13 2.53 13.01
N LEU A 56 -5.32 3.12 13.11
CA LEU A 56 -6.52 2.61 12.46
C LEU A 56 -6.50 2.92 10.97
N VAL A 57 -6.74 1.90 10.14
CA VAL A 57 -7.03 2.06 8.71
C VAL A 57 -8.42 1.51 8.43
N ASN A 58 -9.28 2.34 7.85
CA ASN A 58 -10.59 1.93 7.40
C ASN A 58 -10.55 1.55 5.92
N VAL A 59 -10.98 0.34 5.62
CA VAL A 59 -11.04 -0.20 4.25
C VAL A 59 -12.44 -0.64 3.88
N THR A 60 -12.70 -0.74 2.59
CA THR A 60 -13.85 -1.47 2.06
C THR A 60 -13.36 -2.45 1.00
N PHE A 61 -13.95 -3.64 0.92
CA PHE A 61 -13.57 -4.61 -0.10
C PHE A 61 -13.95 -4.11 -1.49
N GLU A 62 -13.04 -4.30 -2.44
CA GLU A 62 -13.20 -3.80 -3.80
C GLU A 62 -14.43 -4.43 -4.49
N GLU A 63 -14.80 -5.66 -4.11
CA GLU A 63 -16.01 -6.32 -4.59
C GLU A 63 -17.28 -5.53 -4.24
N TYR A 64 -17.38 -5.00 -3.01
CA TYR A 64 -18.53 -4.20 -2.59
C TYR A 64 -18.62 -2.88 -3.36
N LEU A 65 -17.48 -2.26 -3.63
CA LEU A 65 -17.41 -1.08 -4.49
C LEU A 65 -17.89 -1.40 -5.90
N LYS A 66 -17.37 -2.46 -6.53
CA LYS A 66 -17.78 -2.90 -7.88
C LYS A 66 -19.27 -3.17 -7.97
N GLN A 67 -19.88 -3.74 -6.94
CA GLN A 67 -21.30 -4.08 -6.93
C GLN A 67 -22.21 -2.87 -6.66
N ARG A 68 -21.85 -2.01 -5.71
CA ARG A 68 -22.74 -0.95 -5.18
C ARG A 68 -22.41 0.44 -5.71
N TRP A 69 -21.20 0.64 -6.21
CA TRP A 69 -20.71 1.88 -6.75
C TRP A 69 -19.67 1.64 -7.86
N PRO A 70 -20.06 1.12 -9.03
CA PRO A 70 -19.13 0.72 -10.09
C PRO A 70 -18.17 1.82 -10.56
N GLU A 71 -18.62 3.08 -10.52
CA GLU A 71 -17.85 4.28 -10.88
C GLU A 71 -17.01 4.87 -9.73
N TRP A 72 -16.68 4.08 -8.71
CA TRP A 72 -15.90 4.54 -7.56
C TRP A 72 -14.50 5.07 -7.92
N THR A 73 -13.88 4.52 -8.97
CA THR A 73 -12.55 4.92 -9.45
C THR A 73 -12.51 6.35 -9.96
N ASP A 74 -13.64 6.93 -10.36
CA ASP A 74 -13.73 8.31 -10.84
C ASP A 74 -13.79 9.32 -9.68
N ALA A 75 -13.92 8.84 -8.44
CA ALA A 75 -14.01 9.70 -7.28
C ALA A 75 -12.63 10.17 -6.81
N ALA A 76 -12.56 11.43 -6.37
CA ALA A 76 -11.39 11.91 -5.67
C ALA A 76 -11.20 11.10 -4.36
N PRO A 77 -9.98 10.63 -4.05
CA PRO A 77 -9.71 9.79 -2.89
C PRO A 77 -10.21 10.38 -1.55
N ALA A 78 -10.06 11.69 -1.37
CA ALA A 78 -10.52 12.40 -0.19
C ALA A 78 -12.04 12.33 0.05
N THR A 79 -12.84 11.94 -0.96
CA THR A 79 -14.30 11.81 -0.85
C THR A 79 -14.76 10.37 -0.60
N LEU A 80 -13.85 9.38 -0.67
CA LEU A 80 -14.19 7.96 -0.57
C LEU A 80 -14.95 7.66 0.73
N TRP A 81 -14.42 8.11 1.87
CA TRP A 81 -15.07 7.95 3.18
C TRP A 81 -16.54 8.37 3.19
N THR A 82 -16.84 9.61 2.81
CA THR A 82 -18.21 10.12 2.81
C THR A 82 -19.08 9.34 1.83
N LYS A 83 -18.55 9.01 0.64
CA LYS A 83 -19.32 8.32 -0.39
C LYS A 83 -19.65 6.87 -0.04
N VAL A 84 -18.76 6.15 0.65
CA VAL A 84 -19.06 4.78 1.12
C VAL A 84 -20.08 4.79 2.25
N GLN A 85 -20.02 5.79 3.15
CA GLN A 85 -21.02 5.98 4.21
C GLN A 85 -22.40 6.32 3.64
N ASP A 86 -22.50 7.28 2.72
CA ASP A 86 -23.75 7.68 2.06
C ASP A 86 -24.46 6.53 1.32
N ARG A 87 -23.68 5.54 0.88
CA ARG A 87 -24.15 4.36 0.13
C ARG A 87 -24.29 3.12 1.00
N GLU A 88 -24.04 3.24 2.31
CA GLU A 88 -24.09 2.12 3.26
C GLU A 88 -23.24 0.93 2.78
N ILE A 89 -22.08 1.22 2.19
CA ILE A 89 -21.11 0.21 1.78
C ILE A 89 -20.32 -0.22 3.03
N PRO A 90 -20.17 -1.53 3.31
CA PRO A 90 -19.48 -2.00 4.50
C PRO A 90 -18.04 -1.48 4.58
N VAL A 91 -17.66 -1.06 5.78
CA VAL A 91 -16.32 -0.57 6.13
C VAL A 91 -15.79 -1.40 7.29
N TYR A 92 -14.51 -1.76 7.21
CA TYR A 92 -13.80 -2.54 8.22
C TYR A 92 -12.60 -1.75 8.73
N GLY A 93 -12.30 -1.88 10.01
CA GLY A 93 -11.12 -1.31 10.65
C GLY A 93 -10.01 -2.37 10.77
N PHE A 94 -8.78 -1.99 10.43
CA PHE A 94 -7.60 -2.83 10.57
C PHE A 94 -6.45 -2.03 11.21
N PRO A 95 -5.53 -2.69 11.95
CA PRO A 95 -4.22 -2.12 12.22
C PRO A 95 -3.48 -1.90 10.90
N GLU A 96 -2.87 -0.72 10.71
CA GLU A 96 -2.15 -0.41 9.46
C GLU A 96 -1.09 -1.46 9.09
N SER A 97 -0.35 -1.97 10.08
CA SER A 97 0.72 -2.95 9.88
C SER A 97 0.24 -4.36 9.49
N ARG A 98 -1.07 -4.64 9.58
CA ARG A 98 -1.69 -5.89 9.10
C ARG A 98 -2.00 -5.84 7.60
N LEU A 99 -1.96 -4.66 7.01
CA LEU A 99 -2.28 -4.46 5.60
C LEU A 99 -1.01 -4.41 4.76
N GLY A 100 -1.04 -5.09 3.62
CA GLY A 100 0.00 -5.05 2.58
C GLY A 100 -0.52 -4.42 1.30
N TYR A 101 0.35 -3.76 0.52
CA TYR A 101 -0.04 -3.20 -0.78
C TYR A 101 -0.20 -4.28 -1.86
N VAL A 102 -1.31 -4.24 -2.61
CA VAL A 102 -1.54 -5.13 -3.78
C VAL A 102 -0.67 -4.70 -4.95
N GLU A 103 -0.58 -3.39 -5.16
CA GLU A 103 0.23 -2.73 -6.18
C GLU A 103 1.33 -1.93 -5.47
N PRO A 104 2.47 -1.68 -6.11
CA PRO A 104 3.50 -0.85 -5.50
C PRO A 104 2.91 0.53 -5.16
N PRO A 105 3.30 1.14 -4.02
CA PRO A 105 2.83 2.47 -3.68
C PRO A 105 3.24 3.49 -4.75
N ALA A 106 2.44 4.54 -4.93
CA ALA A 106 2.68 5.58 -5.92
C ALA A 106 4.07 6.24 -5.78
N THR A 107 4.65 6.23 -4.58
CA THR A 107 6.03 6.66 -4.30
C THR A 107 7.08 5.93 -5.14
N LEU A 108 6.80 4.70 -5.56
CA LEU A 108 7.70 3.87 -6.36
C LEU A 108 7.33 3.82 -7.86
N GLU A 109 6.17 4.35 -8.26
CA GLU A 109 5.68 4.24 -9.65
C GLU A 109 6.68 4.80 -10.66
N SER A 110 7.18 6.00 -10.40
CA SER A 110 8.16 6.66 -11.27
C SER A 110 9.51 5.92 -11.27
N ALA A 111 9.95 5.37 -10.14
CA ALA A 111 11.17 4.57 -10.07
C ALA A 111 11.03 3.28 -10.89
N ILE A 112 9.89 2.60 -10.81
CA ILE A 112 9.61 1.38 -11.61
C ILE A 112 9.67 1.68 -13.10
N ALA A 113 9.05 2.77 -13.55
CA ALA A 113 9.06 3.17 -14.95
C ALA A 113 10.49 3.39 -15.47
N GLN A 114 11.34 4.08 -14.70
CA GLN A 114 12.74 4.27 -15.05
C GLN A 114 13.54 2.96 -15.06
N LEU A 115 13.36 2.13 -14.02
CA LEU A 115 14.08 0.87 -13.87
C LEU A 115 13.73 -0.12 -14.98
N ALA A 116 12.47 -0.17 -15.39
CA ALA A 116 12.01 -1.07 -16.46
C ALA A 116 12.77 -0.88 -17.78
N GLU A 117 13.36 0.30 -18.02
CA GLU A 117 14.19 0.57 -19.20
C GLU A 117 15.68 0.21 -18.99
N SER A 118 16.14 0.08 -17.75
CA SER A 118 17.57 -0.01 -17.41
C SER A 118 18.01 -1.31 -16.75
N VAL A 119 17.08 -2.16 -16.30
CA VAL A 119 17.36 -3.45 -15.63
C VAL A 119 16.87 -4.64 -16.45
N ASP A 120 17.33 -5.84 -16.10
CA ASP A 120 16.94 -7.07 -16.80
C ASP A 120 15.52 -7.50 -16.40
N ALA A 121 15.14 -7.30 -15.13
CA ALA A 121 13.79 -7.50 -14.63
C ALA A 121 13.49 -6.58 -13.44
N VAL A 122 12.26 -6.07 -13.38
CA VAL A 122 11.69 -5.37 -12.22
C VAL A 122 10.28 -5.89 -11.97
N GLU A 123 10.02 -6.36 -10.75
CA GLU A 123 8.75 -6.99 -10.39
C GLU A 123 8.35 -6.60 -8.96
N TRP A 124 7.13 -6.10 -8.78
CA TRP A 124 6.54 -5.95 -7.44
C TRP A 124 6.18 -7.32 -6.88
N ARG A 125 6.63 -7.60 -5.64
CA ARG A 125 6.30 -8.79 -4.86
C ARG A 125 5.32 -8.38 -3.75
N PRO A 126 3.99 -8.44 -3.98
CA PRO A 126 3.01 -7.99 -2.99
C PRO A 126 3.15 -8.73 -1.65
N ALA A 127 3.32 -10.05 -1.67
CA ALA A 127 3.46 -10.83 -0.43
C ALA A 127 4.71 -10.45 0.40
N GLU A 128 5.78 -9.99 -0.26
CA GLU A 128 7.05 -9.64 0.37
C GLU A 128 7.21 -8.12 0.58
N GLN A 129 6.25 -7.33 0.10
CA GLN A 129 6.21 -5.88 0.17
C GLN A 129 7.48 -5.20 -0.37
N HIS A 130 8.02 -5.68 -1.50
CA HIS A 130 9.18 -5.05 -2.15
C HIS A 130 9.14 -5.14 -3.68
N LEU A 131 9.92 -4.28 -4.35
CA LEU A 131 10.32 -4.49 -5.74
C LEU A 131 11.53 -5.42 -5.78
N HIS A 132 11.42 -6.52 -6.52
CA HIS A 132 12.52 -7.40 -6.88
C HIS A 132 13.15 -6.93 -8.19
N ILE A 133 14.47 -6.76 -8.20
CA ILE A 133 15.22 -6.26 -9.35
C ILE A 133 16.35 -7.23 -9.68
N GLU A 134 16.45 -7.59 -10.94
CA GLU A 134 17.59 -8.33 -11.49
C GLU A 134 18.30 -7.48 -12.54
N THR A 135 19.61 -7.34 -12.40
CA THR A 135 20.42 -6.65 -13.41
C THR A 135 21.87 -7.09 -13.34
N LEU A 136 22.52 -7.32 -14.48
CA LEU A 136 23.94 -7.66 -14.57
C LEU A 136 24.36 -8.90 -13.76
N GLY A 137 23.41 -9.82 -13.51
CA GLY A 137 23.61 -11.01 -12.67
C GLY A 137 23.63 -10.74 -11.16
N GLU A 138 23.24 -9.53 -10.74
CA GLU A 138 23.04 -9.11 -9.35
C GLU A 138 21.53 -9.00 -9.06
N THR A 139 21.15 -9.18 -7.79
CA THR A 139 19.76 -9.08 -7.32
C THR A 139 19.66 -8.03 -6.24
N PHE A 140 18.66 -7.16 -6.36
CA PHE A 140 18.38 -6.08 -5.42
C PHE A 140 16.90 -6.09 -5.04
N THR A 141 16.60 -5.57 -3.85
CA THR A 141 15.23 -5.31 -3.42
C THR A 141 15.06 -3.84 -3.05
N ILE A 142 13.87 -3.29 -3.32
CA ILE A 142 13.50 -1.94 -2.87
C ILE A 142 12.23 -2.03 -2.04
N ALA A 143 12.29 -1.58 -0.80
CA ALA A 143 11.16 -1.49 0.11
C ALA A 143 10.17 -0.37 -0.30
N PRO A 144 8.95 -0.34 0.26
CA PRO A 144 7.92 0.65 -0.10
C PRO A 144 8.33 2.11 0.20
N ASP A 145 9.23 2.29 1.18
CA ASP A 145 9.80 3.57 1.59
C ASP A 145 10.99 4.01 0.72
N GLY A 146 11.37 3.20 -0.27
CA GLY A 146 12.48 3.47 -1.17
C GLY A 146 13.84 2.96 -0.69
N THR A 147 13.91 2.29 0.47
CA THR A 147 15.16 1.69 0.94
C THR A 147 15.63 0.58 0.00
N VAL A 148 16.85 0.70 -0.52
CA VAL A 148 17.49 -0.30 -1.39
C VAL A 148 18.29 -1.31 -0.55
N SER A 149 18.23 -2.59 -0.92
CA SER A 149 19.03 -3.67 -0.33
C SER A 149 19.60 -4.58 -1.41
N GLY A 150 20.85 -5.02 -1.23
CA GLY A 150 21.56 -5.92 -2.14
C GLY A 150 23.06 -5.63 -2.18
N GLU A 151 23.87 -6.64 -2.47
CA GLU A 151 25.32 -6.49 -2.62
C GLU A 151 25.66 -6.33 -4.10
N GLY A 152 26.30 -5.23 -4.47
CA GLY A 152 26.71 -5.02 -5.86
C GLY A 152 27.00 -3.57 -6.21
N ARG A 153 27.59 -3.37 -7.38
CA ARG A 153 27.95 -2.02 -7.87
C ARG A 153 26.77 -1.20 -8.38
N TYR A 154 25.61 -1.84 -8.56
CA TYR A 154 24.41 -1.18 -9.06
C TYR A 154 23.55 -0.58 -7.93
N ALA A 155 23.82 -0.90 -6.66
CA ALA A 155 23.08 -0.40 -5.50
C ALA A 155 23.05 1.14 -5.44
N ASP A 156 24.21 1.81 -5.54
CA ASP A 156 24.31 3.27 -5.50
C ASP A 156 23.42 3.95 -6.56
N ARG A 157 23.30 3.34 -7.74
CA ARG A 157 22.47 3.85 -8.83
C ARG A 157 20.98 3.67 -8.55
N LEU A 158 20.60 2.54 -7.93
CA LEU A 158 19.21 2.31 -7.52
C LEU A 158 18.81 3.32 -6.44
N GLU A 159 19.68 3.60 -5.48
CA GLU A 159 19.44 4.59 -4.44
C GLU A 159 19.22 5.98 -5.05
N GLU A 160 20.00 6.37 -6.05
CA GLU A 160 19.82 7.63 -6.79
C GLU A 160 18.46 7.69 -7.49
N ILE A 161 18.09 6.65 -8.24
CA ILE A 161 16.81 6.58 -8.97
C ILE A 161 15.62 6.65 -8.01
N VAL A 162 15.71 6.03 -6.84
CA VAL A 162 14.61 6.00 -5.88
C VAL A 162 14.50 7.31 -5.09
N ALA A 163 15.64 7.95 -4.79
CA ALA A 163 15.66 9.23 -4.10
C ALA A 163 15.17 10.39 -4.99
N ASP A 164 15.43 10.35 -6.29
CA ASP A 164 14.87 11.29 -7.27
C ASP A 164 14.30 10.55 -8.49
N PRO A 165 13.07 10.03 -8.37
CA PRO A 165 12.46 9.24 -9.43
C PRO A 165 11.93 10.11 -10.58
N THR A 166 12.22 11.42 -10.59
CA THR A 166 11.84 12.35 -11.66
C THR A 166 13.02 12.89 -12.45
N ASP A 167 14.26 12.64 -12.02
CA ASP A 167 15.44 13.11 -12.74
C ASP A 167 15.67 12.25 -13.99
N GLU A 168 15.29 12.77 -15.17
CA GLU A 168 15.77 12.25 -16.45
C GLU A 168 17.29 12.35 -16.46
N SER A 169 17.97 11.26 -16.07
CA SER A 169 19.42 11.18 -15.91
C SER A 169 20.15 12.03 -16.96
N THR A 170 20.56 13.24 -16.57
CA THR A 170 21.36 14.08 -17.45
C THR A 170 22.78 13.53 -17.41
N TYR A 171 23.03 12.45 -18.14
CA TYR A 171 24.38 12.03 -18.51
C TYR A 171 24.99 13.16 -19.36
N LYS A 172 25.56 14.15 -18.68
CA LYS A 172 26.45 15.13 -19.30
C LYS A 172 27.72 14.40 -19.66
N TYR A 173 27.75 13.90 -20.89
CA TYR A 173 28.97 13.56 -21.60
C TYR A 173 29.85 14.82 -21.59
N GLN A 174 30.89 14.85 -20.76
CA GLN A 174 31.94 15.85 -20.88
C GLN A 174 33.02 15.32 -21.83
N PRO A 175 33.39 16.08 -22.87
CA PRO A 175 34.36 15.68 -23.90
C PRO A 175 35.81 15.63 -23.38
#